data_AF-A0A0M3K0F6-F1
#
_entry.id   AF-A0A0M3K0F6-F1
#
_cell.length_a   1.000
_cell.length_b   1.000
_cell.length_c   1.000
_cell.angle_alpha   90.00
_cell.angle_beta   90.00
_cell.angle_gamma   90.00
#
_symmetry.space_group_name_H-M   'P 1'
#
loop_
_entity.id
_entity.type
_entity.pdbx_description
1 polymer ?
#
loop_
_entity_poly.entity_id
_entity_poly.type
_entity_poly.pdbx_seq_one_letter_code
_entity_poly.pdbx_strand_id
1 'polypeptide(L)'
;LFSVAFLGSHLQGFRWLGMGFVTAGLVVVGVTDIVFDDNPKDDTNGIITGDLLIIMAQIVVAMQMVIEQKFLMQYDVPPLLAVGLEGLFGMVILTALLIPMYFIHVPTAFSTNPEHRLEDIFDAFHEIYDDPYISLALGLTIVSIAFFNFAGISVTKELSATTRMVLDSVRTLVIWVVSIPLFGQKFIALQLFGFALLILGMFVYNDLIFGPYFRQKILPKLGDGRTAGCCLSFWSLDVPVADDRDSLIDEHNDPNN
;
A
#
# COMPACT_ATOMS: atom_id res chain seq x y z
N LEU A 1 -5.66 3.75 -9.59
CA LEU A 1 -5.74 3.64 -11.07
C LEU A 1 -6.04 2.21 -11.54
N PHE A 2 -5.18 1.22 -11.27
CA PHE A 2 -5.43 -0.17 -11.71
C PHE A 2 -6.72 -0.80 -11.17
N SER A 3 -7.12 -0.49 -9.93
CA SER A 3 -8.43 -0.90 -9.39
C SER A 3 -9.62 -0.36 -10.21
N VAL A 4 -9.55 0.89 -10.70
CA VAL A 4 -10.61 1.46 -11.54
C VAL A 4 -10.67 0.71 -12.88
N ALA A 5 -9.51 0.43 -13.47
CA ALA A 5 -9.41 -0.19 -14.79
C ALA A 5 -9.79 -1.69 -14.79
N PHE A 6 -9.36 -2.46 -13.79
CA PHE A 6 -9.53 -3.92 -13.76
C PHE A 6 -10.66 -4.43 -12.87
N LEU A 7 -11.02 -3.67 -11.83
CA LEU A 7 -12.08 -4.03 -10.87
C LEU A 7 -13.38 -3.23 -11.09
N GLY A 8 -13.36 -2.21 -11.97
CA GLY A 8 -14.53 -1.37 -12.25
C GLY A 8 -14.93 -0.46 -11.09
N SER A 9 -14.05 -0.27 -10.10
CA SER A 9 -14.35 0.52 -8.90
C SER A 9 -14.45 2.01 -9.23
N HIS A 10 -15.57 2.67 -8.89
CA HIS A 10 -15.70 4.13 -9.02
C HIS A 10 -15.06 4.83 -7.80
N LEU A 11 -13.95 5.54 -8.00
CA LEU A 11 -13.28 6.29 -6.92
C LEU A 11 -13.84 7.70 -6.84
N GLN A 12 -14.42 8.03 -5.67
CA GLN A 12 -14.96 9.35 -5.35
C GLN A 12 -13.86 10.44 -5.35
N GLY A 13 -14.24 11.68 -5.66
CA GLY A 13 -13.29 12.79 -5.86
C GLY A 13 -12.41 13.10 -4.65
N PHE A 14 -12.95 12.98 -3.43
CA PHE A 14 -12.16 13.19 -2.20
C PHE A 14 -11.03 12.16 -2.02
N ARG A 15 -11.18 10.94 -2.56
CA ARG A 15 -10.13 9.91 -2.52
C ARG A 15 -8.93 10.28 -3.39
N TRP A 16 -9.16 10.99 -4.50
CA TRP A 16 -8.09 11.56 -5.31
C TRP A 16 -7.30 12.63 -4.57
N LEU A 17 -7.99 13.47 -3.81
CA LEU A 17 -7.35 14.47 -2.96
C LEU A 17 -6.54 13.79 -1.84
N GLY A 18 -7.07 12.74 -1.19
CA GLY A 18 -6.32 11.93 -0.23
C GLY A 18 -5.05 11.30 -0.81
N MET A 19 -5.13 10.72 -2.01
CA MET A 19 -3.95 10.21 -2.74
C MET A 19 -2.94 11.31 -3.06
N GLY A 20 -3.40 12.52 -3.39
CA GLY A 20 -2.52 13.68 -3.61
C GLY A 20 -1.73 14.06 -2.36
N PHE A 21 -2.37 14.08 -1.19
CA PHE A 21 -1.69 14.30 0.09
C PHE A 21 -0.68 13.17 0.39
N VAL A 22 -1.07 11.90 0.28
CA VAL A 22 -0.14 10.78 0.49
C VAL A 22 1.13 10.92 -0.36
N THR A 23 0.97 11.19 -1.66
CA THR A 23 2.11 11.38 -2.57
C THR A 23 2.97 12.58 -2.18
N ALA A 24 2.37 13.73 -1.85
CA ALA A 24 3.12 14.90 -1.41
C ALA A 24 3.90 14.63 -0.12
N GLY A 25 3.35 13.84 0.82
CA GLY A 25 4.03 13.49 2.06
C GLY A 25 5.25 12.63 1.82
N LEU A 26 5.14 11.61 0.94
CA LEU A 26 6.27 10.79 0.52
C LEU A 26 7.35 11.61 -0.18
N VAL A 27 6.97 12.52 -1.08
CA VAL A 27 7.92 13.40 -1.76
C VAL A 27 8.67 14.29 -0.76
N VAL A 28 7.98 14.85 0.24
CA VAL A 28 8.63 15.64 1.28
C VAL A 28 9.62 14.79 2.09
N VAL A 29 9.23 13.59 2.53
CA VAL A 29 10.12 12.69 3.28
C VAL A 29 11.35 12.33 2.44
N GLY A 30 11.16 11.91 1.19
CA GLY A 30 12.25 11.50 0.29
C GLY A 30 13.19 12.65 -0.10
N VAL A 31 12.66 13.82 -0.46
CA VAL A 31 13.49 15.00 -0.79
C VAL A 31 14.27 15.47 0.43
N THR A 32 13.66 15.41 1.62
CA THR A 32 14.36 15.75 2.87
C THR A 32 15.54 14.80 3.10
N ASP A 33 15.36 13.50 2.86
CA ASP A 33 16.44 12.54 3.04
C ASP A 33 17.63 12.85 2.11
N ILE A 34 17.37 13.13 0.83
CA ILE A 34 18.40 13.46 -0.18
C ILE A 34 19.10 14.79 0.13
N VAL A 35 18.35 15.82 0.54
CA VAL A 35 18.90 17.17 0.77
C VAL A 35 19.78 17.23 2.03
N PHE A 36 19.45 16.42 3.04
CA PHE A 36 20.17 16.37 4.30
C PHE A 36 21.16 15.21 4.39
N ASP A 37 21.40 14.50 3.29
CA ASP A 37 22.46 13.50 3.21
C ASP A 37 23.83 14.17 3.04
N ASP A 38 24.78 13.77 3.88
CA ASP A 38 26.12 14.37 3.98
C ASP A 38 27.19 13.60 3.15
N ASN A 39 26.78 12.61 2.34
CA ASN A 39 27.70 11.73 1.59
C ASN A 39 27.70 12.00 0.08
N PRO A 40 28.62 12.85 -0.45
CA PRO A 40 28.61 13.24 -1.86
C PRO A 40 29.31 12.23 -2.80
N LYS A 41 29.20 10.92 -2.56
CA LYS A 41 29.95 9.88 -3.31
C LYS A 41 29.11 8.89 -4.10
N ASP A 42 27.81 9.15 -4.28
CA ASP A 42 26.97 8.21 -5.01
C ASP A 42 27.01 8.44 -6.52
N ASP A 43 27.16 7.34 -7.26
CA ASP A 43 27.03 7.31 -8.72
C ASP A 43 25.56 7.62 -9.09
N THR A 44 25.30 8.85 -9.54
CA THR A 44 23.96 9.33 -9.91
C THR A 44 23.29 8.40 -10.92
N ASN A 45 24.05 7.77 -11.83
CA ASN A 45 23.49 6.86 -12.83
C ASN A 45 23.02 5.53 -12.20
N GLY A 46 23.74 5.03 -11.21
CA GLY A 46 23.35 3.86 -10.42
C GLY A 46 22.05 4.12 -9.64
N ILE A 47 21.94 5.28 -8.98
CA ILE A 47 20.73 5.68 -8.26
C ILE A 47 19.52 5.74 -9.22
N ILE A 48 19.66 6.44 -10.35
CA ILE A 48 18.56 6.58 -11.32
C ILE A 48 18.14 5.20 -11.87
N THR A 49 19.10 4.32 -12.15
CA THR A 49 18.80 2.99 -12.65
C THR A 49 18.07 2.15 -11.60
N GLY A 50 18.49 2.21 -10.33
CA GLY A 50 17.81 1.57 -9.20
C GLY A 50 16.38 2.07 -9.02
N ASP A 51 16.17 3.39 -9.05
CA ASP A 51 14.84 3.99 -8.92
C ASP A 51 13.89 3.57 -10.05
N LEU A 52 14.38 3.51 -11.29
CA LEU A 52 13.60 3.02 -12.43
C LEU A 52 13.19 1.54 -12.25
N LEU A 53 14.11 0.69 -11.76
CA LEU A 53 13.81 -0.72 -11.48
C LEU A 53 12.75 -0.85 -10.37
N ILE A 54 12.82 -0.04 -9.32
CA ILE A 54 11.82 -0.01 -8.25
C ILE A 54 10.45 0.39 -8.82
N ILE A 55 10.36 1.45 -9.63
CA ILE A 55 9.09 1.88 -10.23
C ILE A 55 8.47 0.76 -11.07
N MET A 56 9.27 0.07 -11.88
CA MET A 56 8.81 -1.06 -12.68
C MET A 56 8.32 -2.21 -11.81
N ALA A 57 9.05 -2.56 -10.74
CA ALA A 57 8.63 -3.58 -9.79
C ALA A 57 7.32 -3.22 -9.09
N GLN A 58 7.14 -1.95 -8.69
CA GLN A 58 5.91 -1.49 -8.03
C GLN A 58 4.69 -1.58 -8.95
N ILE A 59 4.84 -1.37 -10.26
CA ILE A 59 3.75 -1.58 -11.23
C ILE A 59 3.30 -3.05 -11.24
N VAL A 60 4.25 -3.99 -11.26
CA VAL A 60 3.96 -5.43 -11.23
C VAL A 60 3.28 -5.83 -9.93
N VAL A 61 3.78 -5.35 -8.79
CA VAL A 61 3.17 -5.60 -7.46
C VAL A 61 1.76 -5.02 -7.38
N ALA A 62 1.54 -3.80 -7.90
CA ALA A 62 0.21 -3.20 -7.93
C ALA A 62 -0.77 -4.01 -8.79
N MET A 63 -0.33 -4.56 -9.92
CA MET A 63 -1.14 -5.46 -10.74
C MET A 63 -1.45 -6.77 -10.01
N GLN A 64 -0.44 -7.39 -9.36
CA GLN A 64 -0.60 -8.61 -8.58
C GLN A 64 -1.65 -8.43 -7.48
N MET A 65 -1.57 -7.35 -6.70
CA MET A 65 -2.54 -7.02 -5.64
C MET A 65 -3.97 -6.88 -6.17
N VAL A 66 -4.18 -6.24 -7.33
CA VAL A 66 -5.53 -6.06 -7.91
C VAL A 66 -6.09 -7.38 -8.42
N ILE A 67 -5.26 -8.22 -9.04
CA ILE A 67 -5.65 -9.54 -9.52
C ILE A 67 -5.95 -10.46 -8.33
N GLU A 68 -5.11 -10.46 -7.30
CA GLU A 68 -5.30 -11.19 -6.05
C GLU A 68 -6.63 -10.81 -5.40
N GLN A 69 -6.90 -9.51 -5.24
CA GLN A 69 -8.17 -9.02 -4.70
C GLN A 69 -9.37 -9.51 -5.52
N LYS A 70 -9.27 -9.50 -6.86
CA LYS A 70 -10.34 -9.99 -7.73
C LYS A 70 -10.61 -11.48 -7.52
N PHE A 71 -9.57 -12.30 -7.38
CA PHE A 71 -9.72 -13.73 -7.10
C PHE A 71 -10.31 -13.98 -5.71
N LEU A 72 -9.86 -13.26 -4.69
CA LEU A 72 -10.38 -13.37 -3.32
C LEU A 72 -11.85 -12.94 -3.20
N MET A 73 -12.32 -12.02 -4.05
CA MET A 73 -13.73 -11.63 -4.10
C MET A 73 -14.62 -12.64 -4.83
N GLN A 74 -14.06 -13.39 -5.79
CA GLN A 74 -14.82 -14.36 -6.60
C GLN A 74 -14.86 -15.76 -6.00
N TYR A 75 -13.82 -16.15 -5.26
CA TYR A 75 -13.65 -17.48 -4.70
C TYR A 75 -13.40 -17.39 -3.19
N ASP A 76 -14.15 -18.15 -2.40
CA ASP A 76 -13.90 -18.25 -0.96
C ASP A 76 -12.71 -19.18 -0.69
N VAL A 77 -11.49 -18.64 -0.86
CA VAL A 77 -10.24 -19.33 -0.59
C VAL A 77 -9.78 -19.02 0.83
N PRO A 78 -9.34 -20.03 1.63
CA PRO A 78 -8.70 -19.79 2.91
C PRO A 78 -7.39 -18.99 2.73
N PRO A 79 -7.17 -17.89 3.49
CA PRO A 79 -5.96 -17.06 3.37
C PRO A 79 -4.65 -17.86 3.47
N LEU A 80 -4.59 -18.84 4.38
CA LEU A 80 -3.39 -19.65 4.57
C LEU A 80 -3.07 -20.54 3.36
N LEU A 81 -4.10 -21.04 2.65
CA LEU A 81 -3.91 -21.82 1.43
C LEU A 81 -3.44 -20.93 0.28
N ALA A 82 -4.00 -19.72 0.16
CA ALA A 82 -3.58 -18.75 -0.86
C ALA A 82 -2.10 -18.38 -0.69
N VAL A 83 -1.69 -17.93 0.50
CA VAL A 83 -0.28 -17.60 0.79
C VAL A 83 0.65 -18.80 0.57
N GLY A 84 0.22 -20.00 0.98
CA GLY A 84 1.01 -21.21 0.79
C GLY A 84 1.26 -21.55 -0.68
N LEU A 85 0.24 -21.41 -1.54
CA LEU A 85 0.36 -21.61 -2.98
C LEU A 85 1.22 -20.53 -3.63
N GLU A 86 1.02 -19.27 -3.28
CA GLU A 86 1.86 -18.16 -3.76
C GLU A 86 3.32 -18.36 -3.38
N GLY A 87 3.61 -18.76 -2.14
CA GLY A 87 4.96 -19.08 -1.68
C GLY A 87 5.57 -20.25 -2.45
N LEU A 88 4.80 -21.30 -2.73
CA LEU A 88 5.27 -22.46 -3.50
C LEU A 88 5.60 -22.08 -4.95
N PHE A 89 4.70 -21.37 -5.64
CA PHE A 89 4.95 -20.90 -7.00
C PHE A 89 6.11 -19.89 -7.04
N GLY A 90 6.18 -18.98 -6.06
CA GLY A 90 7.30 -18.05 -5.91
C GLY A 90 8.62 -18.78 -5.74
N MET A 91 8.69 -19.81 -4.89
CA MET A 91 9.89 -20.64 -4.72
C MET A 91 10.30 -21.31 -6.02
N VAL A 92 9.37 -21.93 -6.75
CA VAL A 92 9.67 -22.62 -8.01
C VAL A 92 10.19 -21.65 -9.07
N ILE A 93 9.51 -20.50 -9.23
CA ILE A 93 9.88 -19.48 -10.21
C ILE A 93 11.24 -18.87 -9.87
N LEU A 94 11.46 -18.48 -8.61
CA LEU A 94 12.73 -17.90 -8.17
C LEU A 94 13.88 -18.90 -8.29
N THR A 95 13.67 -20.16 -7.92
CA THR A 95 14.69 -21.22 -8.11
C THR A 95 15.05 -21.42 -9.58
N ALA A 96 14.05 -21.40 -10.47
CA ALA A 96 14.30 -21.46 -11.91
C ALA A 96 15.03 -20.22 -12.44
N LEU A 97 14.74 -19.03 -11.88
CA LEU A 97 15.35 -17.75 -12.24
C LEU A 97 16.82 -17.64 -11.78
N LEU A 98 17.19 -18.31 -10.68
CA LEU A 98 18.58 -18.34 -10.20
C LEU A 98 19.54 -18.96 -11.22
N ILE A 99 19.07 -19.92 -12.04
CA ILE A 99 19.91 -20.58 -13.05
C ILE A 99 20.45 -19.58 -14.09
N PRO A 100 19.61 -18.83 -14.84
CA PRO A 100 20.13 -17.83 -15.77
C PRO A 100 20.82 -16.66 -15.06
N MET A 101 20.37 -16.23 -13.88
CA MET A 101 20.99 -15.10 -13.14
C MET A 101 22.44 -15.39 -12.72
N TYR A 102 22.76 -16.66 -12.44
CA TYR A 102 24.13 -17.08 -12.15
C TYR A 102 25.11 -16.85 -13.31
N PHE A 103 24.64 -16.95 -14.56
CA PHE A 103 25.51 -16.76 -15.74
C PHE A 103 25.57 -15.31 -16.24
N ILE A 104 24.72 -14.42 -15.72
CA ILE A 104 24.71 -13.01 -16.10
C ILE A 104 25.79 -12.28 -15.31
N HIS A 105 26.73 -11.66 -16.03
CA HIS A 105 27.77 -10.84 -15.44
C HIS A 105 27.33 -9.38 -15.47
N VAL A 106 27.46 -8.70 -14.34
CA VAL A 106 27.00 -7.32 -14.14
C VAL A 106 28.14 -6.39 -13.71
N PRO A 107 28.04 -5.09 -13.99
CA PRO A 107 29.00 -4.12 -13.47
C PRO A 107 29.12 -4.14 -11.94
N THR A 108 30.22 -3.61 -11.41
CA THR A 108 30.49 -3.46 -9.97
C THR A 108 29.40 -2.71 -9.19
N ALA A 109 28.55 -1.95 -9.88
CA ALA A 109 27.38 -1.29 -9.30
C ALA A 109 26.30 -2.28 -8.82
N PHE A 110 26.24 -3.49 -9.39
CA PHE A 110 25.21 -4.50 -9.11
C PHE A 110 25.75 -5.77 -8.44
N SER A 111 27.07 -5.98 -8.44
CA SER A 111 27.69 -7.12 -7.78
C SER A 111 29.10 -6.79 -7.30
N THR A 112 29.37 -7.08 -6.03
CA THR A 112 30.68 -6.96 -5.40
C THR A 112 31.47 -8.28 -5.40
N ASN A 113 30.89 -9.35 -5.97
CA ASN A 113 31.51 -10.67 -5.97
C ASN A 113 32.71 -10.71 -6.93
N PRO A 114 33.74 -11.54 -6.65
CA PRO A 114 34.96 -11.62 -7.48
C PRO A 114 34.69 -11.95 -8.96
N GLU A 115 33.63 -12.72 -9.21
CA GLU A 115 33.22 -13.18 -10.54
C GLU A 115 32.20 -12.23 -11.19
N HIS A 116 31.80 -11.13 -10.54
CA HIS A 116 30.83 -10.15 -11.01
C HIS A 116 29.49 -10.76 -11.50
N ARG A 117 29.07 -11.88 -10.91
CA ARG A 117 27.80 -12.53 -11.21
C ARG A 117 26.66 -11.79 -10.54
N LEU A 118 25.50 -11.77 -11.20
CA LEU A 118 24.31 -11.10 -10.69
C LEU A 118 23.78 -11.77 -9.42
N GLU A 119 23.72 -13.10 -9.40
CA GLU A 119 23.38 -13.90 -8.21
C GLU A 119 24.34 -15.09 -8.10
N ASP A 120 25.06 -15.21 -6.99
CA ASP A 120 25.90 -16.38 -6.71
C ASP A 120 25.36 -17.16 -5.51
N ILE A 121 24.55 -18.18 -5.81
CA ILE A 121 23.91 -19.01 -4.77
C ILE A 121 24.93 -19.85 -4.00
N PHE A 122 26.05 -20.25 -4.63
CA PHE A 122 27.05 -21.09 -3.97
C PHE A 122 27.83 -20.29 -2.95
N ASP A 123 28.16 -19.05 -3.30
CA ASP A 123 28.79 -18.10 -2.38
C ASP A 123 27.86 -17.76 -1.21
N ALA A 124 26.58 -17.49 -1.50
CA ALA A 124 25.58 -17.24 -0.46
C ALA A 124 25.40 -18.42 0.51
N PHE A 125 25.41 -19.67 0.01
CA PHE A 125 25.37 -20.85 0.90
C PHE A 125 26.62 -21.00 1.75
N HIS A 126 27.79 -20.64 1.21
CA HIS A 126 29.04 -20.65 1.97
C HIS A 126 28.98 -19.62 3.11
N GLU A 127 28.52 -18.41 2.81
CA GLU A 127 28.37 -17.32 3.78
C GLU A 127 27.36 -17.65 4.89
N ILE A 128 26.22 -18.26 4.53
CA ILE A 128 25.22 -18.73 5.51
C ILE A 128 25.78 -19.84 6.41
N TYR A 129 26.65 -20.70 5.88
CA TYR A 129 27.26 -21.77 6.65
C TYR A 129 28.33 -21.26 7.62
N ASP A 130 29.13 -20.31 7.17
CA ASP A 130 30.26 -19.78 7.93
C ASP A 130 29.83 -18.82 9.05
N ASP A 131 28.81 -17.99 8.81
CA ASP A 131 28.31 -17.04 9.80
C ASP A 131 26.92 -17.41 10.35
N PRO A 132 26.83 -17.89 11.61
CA PRO A 132 25.55 -18.24 12.22
C PRO A 132 24.64 -17.02 12.45
N TYR A 133 25.16 -15.80 12.50
CA TYR A 133 24.35 -14.58 12.60
C TYR A 133 23.56 -14.34 11.32
N ILE A 134 24.14 -14.63 10.15
CA ILE A 134 23.47 -14.52 8.84
C ILE A 134 22.36 -15.56 8.75
N SER A 135 22.64 -16.81 9.15
CA SER A 135 21.62 -17.86 9.20
C SER A 135 20.45 -17.50 10.12
N LEU A 136 20.72 -16.96 11.31
CA LEU A 136 19.71 -16.49 12.24
C LEU A 136 18.88 -15.33 11.66
N ALA A 137 19.55 -14.32 11.09
CA ALA A 137 18.89 -13.16 10.49
C ALA A 137 18.00 -13.56 9.32
N LEU A 138 18.48 -14.46 8.46
CA LEU A 138 17.71 -15.02 7.34
C LEU A 138 16.49 -15.81 7.85
N GLY A 139 16.68 -16.67 8.85
CA GLY A 139 15.59 -17.44 9.46
C GLY A 139 14.49 -16.55 10.06
N LEU A 140 14.88 -15.52 10.82
CA LEU A 140 13.94 -14.54 11.38
C LEU A 140 13.22 -13.76 10.28
N THR A 141 13.91 -13.41 9.20
CA THR A 141 13.33 -12.72 8.05
C THR A 141 12.28 -13.58 7.34
N ILE A 142 12.58 -14.86 7.08
CA ILE A 142 11.64 -15.80 6.46
C ILE A 142 10.37 -15.93 7.30
N VAL A 143 10.52 -16.14 8.61
CA VAL A 143 9.38 -16.24 9.54
C VAL A 143 8.57 -14.96 9.55
N SER A 144 9.22 -13.79 9.61
CA SER A 144 8.56 -12.48 9.59
C SER A 144 7.76 -12.26 8.31
N ILE A 145 8.32 -12.58 7.13
CA ILE A 145 7.64 -12.41 5.84
C ILE A 145 6.44 -13.37 5.74
N ALA A 146 6.57 -14.60 6.22
CA ALA A 146 5.46 -15.56 6.22
C ALA A 146 4.27 -15.05 7.06
N PHE A 147 4.54 -14.57 8.28
CA PHE A 147 3.50 -13.95 9.12
C PHE A 147 2.93 -12.67 8.49
N PHE A 148 3.78 -11.85 7.89
CA PHE A 148 3.35 -10.63 7.21
C PHE A 148 2.38 -10.90 6.06
N ASN A 149 2.69 -11.87 5.19
CA ASN A 149 1.84 -12.23 4.07
C ASN A 149 0.52 -12.84 4.55
N PHE A 150 0.56 -13.73 5.54
CA PHE A 150 -0.65 -14.31 6.13
C PHE A 150 -1.56 -13.24 6.76
N ALA A 151 -0.99 -12.34 7.58
CA ALA A 151 -1.73 -11.24 8.19
C ALA A 151 -2.26 -10.28 7.13
N GLY A 152 -1.48 -9.99 6.08
CA GLY A 152 -1.88 -9.14 4.97
C GLY A 152 -3.12 -9.64 4.26
N ILE A 153 -3.15 -10.92 3.85
CA ILE A 153 -4.35 -11.51 3.21
C ILE A 153 -5.52 -11.56 4.19
N SER A 154 -5.28 -11.92 5.46
CA SER A 154 -6.31 -11.99 6.49
C SER A 154 -6.98 -10.63 6.74
N VAL A 155 -6.21 -9.54 6.83
CA VAL A 155 -6.76 -8.18 7.00
C VAL A 155 -7.56 -7.75 5.78
N THR A 156 -7.10 -8.08 4.56
CA THR A 156 -7.86 -7.79 3.34
C THR A 156 -9.20 -8.53 3.33
N LYS A 157 -9.23 -9.78 3.81
CA LYS A 157 -10.43 -10.62 3.85
C LYS A 157 -11.43 -10.17 4.92
N GLU A 158 -10.96 -9.88 6.13
CA GLU A 158 -11.83 -9.66 7.31
C GLU A 158 -12.20 -8.19 7.55
N LEU A 159 -11.37 -7.23 7.14
CA LEU A 159 -11.60 -5.80 7.40
C LEU A 159 -11.86 -5.01 6.13
N SER A 160 -10.81 -4.76 5.34
CA SER A 160 -10.87 -4.07 4.04
C SER A 160 -9.47 -3.83 3.48
N ALA A 161 -9.38 -3.68 2.15
CA ALA A 161 -8.17 -3.19 1.47
C ALA A 161 -7.71 -1.82 2.02
N THR A 162 -8.65 -0.99 2.45
CA THR A 162 -8.41 0.31 3.06
C THR A 162 -7.63 0.21 4.38
N THR A 163 -7.97 -0.76 5.22
CA THR A 163 -7.25 -0.99 6.49
C THR A 163 -5.84 -1.48 6.24
N ARG A 164 -5.64 -2.35 5.24
CA ARG A 164 -4.31 -2.80 4.81
C ARG A 164 -3.41 -1.63 4.39
N MET A 165 -3.93 -0.68 3.61
CA MET A 165 -3.17 0.52 3.23
C MET A 165 -2.77 1.40 4.43
N VAL A 166 -3.62 1.49 5.47
CA VAL A 166 -3.27 2.19 6.72
C VAL A 166 -2.14 1.46 7.45
N LEU A 167 -2.21 0.14 7.55
CA LEU A 167 -1.16 -0.67 8.16
C LEU A 167 0.17 -0.55 7.39
N ASP A 168 0.13 -0.46 6.06
CA ASP A 168 1.32 -0.20 5.23
C ASP A 168 1.96 1.15 5.57
N SER A 169 1.14 2.20 5.76
CA SER A 169 1.62 3.53 6.12
C SER A 169 2.18 3.61 7.54
N VAL A 170 1.59 2.87 8.48
CA VAL A 170 2.09 2.79 9.86
C VAL A 170 3.45 2.10 9.90
N ARG A 171 3.67 1.06 9.09
CA ARG A 171 4.94 0.33 9.04
C ARG A 171 6.13 1.24 8.74
N THR A 172 6.02 2.09 7.71
CA THR A 172 7.11 3.00 7.32
C THR A 172 7.43 4.00 8.42
N LEU A 173 6.40 4.52 9.11
CA LEU A 173 6.57 5.40 10.27
C LEU A 173 7.24 4.67 11.43
N VAL A 174 6.82 3.44 11.74
CA VAL A 174 7.41 2.65 12.84
C VAL A 174 8.90 2.38 12.56
N ILE A 175 9.25 2.01 11.34
CA ILE A 175 10.66 1.80 10.93
C ILE A 175 11.46 3.09 11.17
N TRP A 176 10.94 4.25 10.76
CA TRP A 176 11.60 5.54 10.98
C TRP A 176 11.75 5.92 12.45
N VAL A 177 10.72 5.72 13.28
CA VAL A 177 10.81 6.01 14.72
C VAL A 177 11.84 5.11 15.40
N VAL A 178 11.88 3.84 15.03
CA VAL A 178 12.79 2.84 15.60
C VAL A 178 14.23 3.02 15.09
N SER A 179 14.43 3.54 13.88
CA SER A 179 15.76 3.73 13.32
C SER A 179 16.57 4.83 14.02
N ILE A 180 15.91 5.83 14.60
CA ILE A 180 16.58 6.90 15.35
C ILE A 180 17.37 6.35 16.56
N PRO A 181 16.76 5.65 17.54
CA PRO A 181 17.49 5.13 18.71
C PRO A 181 18.35 3.91 18.40
N LEU A 182 17.97 3.05 17.45
CA LEU A 182 18.70 1.80 17.18
C LEU A 182 19.85 1.96 16.20
N PHE A 183 19.68 2.76 15.14
CA PHE A 183 20.67 2.94 14.08
C PHE A 183 21.34 4.31 14.11
N GLY A 184 20.99 5.16 15.08
CA GLY A 184 21.62 6.48 15.27
C GLY A 184 21.29 7.49 14.17
N GLN A 185 20.17 7.32 13.46
CA GLN A 185 19.77 8.21 12.38
C GLN A 185 19.50 9.63 12.91
N LYS A 186 19.95 10.65 12.15
CA LYS A 186 19.74 12.06 12.52
C LYS A 186 18.26 12.39 12.51
N PHE A 187 17.78 13.03 13.59
CA PHE A 187 16.39 13.48 13.69
C PHE A 187 16.17 14.72 12.80
N ILE A 188 15.45 14.54 11.70
CA ILE A 188 15.08 15.64 10.80
C ILE A 188 13.59 15.96 10.99
N ALA A 189 13.29 17.08 11.64
CA ALA A 189 11.92 17.49 11.95
C ALA A 189 11.03 17.67 10.71
N LEU A 190 11.61 17.96 9.54
CA LEU A 190 10.88 18.09 8.28
C LEU A 190 10.29 16.75 7.81
N GLN A 191 10.90 15.61 8.16
CA GLN A 191 10.34 14.29 7.89
C GLN A 191 9.05 14.06 8.70
N LEU A 192 8.95 14.58 9.93
CA LEU A 192 7.74 14.50 10.74
C LEU A 192 6.56 15.21 10.06
N PHE A 193 6.81 16.33 9.39
CA PHE A 193 5.80 17.02 8.59
C PHE A 193 5.35 16.15 7.40
N GLY A 194 6.27 15.49 6.72
CA GLY A 194 5.95 14.54 5.65
C GLY A 194 5.10 13.36 6.13
N PHE A 195 5.44 12.77 7.27
CA PHE A 195 4.63 11.71 7.91
C PHE A 195 3.24 12.21 8.35
N ALA A 196 3.14 13.41 8.91
CA ALA A 196 1.85 14.00 9.27
C ALA A 196 0.96 14.20 8.05
N LEU A 197 1.55 14.64 6.93
CA LEU A 197 0.84 14.85 5.67
C LEU A 197 0.42 13.53 5.02
N LEU A 198 1.24 12.48 5.16
CA LEU A 198 0.89 11.09 4.80
C LEU A 198 -0.31 10.57 5.58
N ILE A 199 -0.26 10.67 6.91
CA ILE A 199 -1.35 10.24 7.80
C ILE A 199 -2.63 11.01 7.49
N LEU A 200 -2.53 12.33 7.30
CA LEU A 200 -3.65 13.17 6.90
C LEU A 200 -4.25 12.70 5.57
N GLY A 201 -3.42 12.47 4.55
CA GLY A 201 -3.87 11.93 3.26
C GLY A 201 -4.61 10.60 3.39
N MET A 202 -4.14 9.70 4.26
CA MET A 202 -4.81 8.44 4.57
C MET A 202 -6.18 8.64 5.25
N PHE A 203 -6.28 9.54 6.22
CA PHE A 203 -7.56 9.87 6.85
C PHE A 203 -8.57 10.46 5.87
N VAL A 204 -8.10 11.28 4.92
CA VAL A 204 -8.94 11.84 3.85
C VAL A 204 -9.37 10.76 2.86
N TYR A 205 -8.45 9.89 2.43
CA TYR A 205 -8.76 8.78 1.54
C TYR A 205 -9.81 7.83 2.14
N ASN A 206 -9.74 7.61 3.46
CA ASN A 206 -10.64 6.72 4.19
C ASN A 206 -11.96 7.36 4.62
N ASP A 207 -12.20 8.63 4.25
CA ASP A 207 -13.36 9.43 4.65
C ASP A 207 -13.61 9.52 6.17
N LEU A 208 -12.58 9.28 6.99
CA LEU A 208 -12.69 9.24 8.45
C LEU A 208 -12.89 10.64 9.05
N ILE A 209 -12.36 11.67 8.39
CA ILE A 209 -12.44 13.07 8.86
C ILE A 209 -13.54 13.83 8.13
N PHE A 210 -13.63 13.69 6.81
CA PHE A 210 -14.50 14.56 6.01
C PHE A 210 -15.97 14.08 5.96
N GLY A 211 -16.23 12.79 5.79
CA GLY A 211 -17.57 12.20 5.77
C GLY A 211 -18.45 12.60 6.95
N PRO A 212 -18.00 12.43 8.22
CA PRO A 212 -18.78 12.86 9.38
C PRO A 212 -18.85 14.38 9.53
N TYR A 213 -17.78 15.12 9.25
CA TYR A 213 -17.74 16.58 9.42
C TYR A 213 -18.62 17.32 8.38
N PHE A 214 -18.60 16.85 7.13
CA PHE A 214 -19.43 17.38 6.04
C PHE A 214 -20.92 17.04 6.26
N ARG A 215 -21.22 15.79 6.68
CA ARG A 215 -22.59 15.35 7.00
C ARG A 215 -23.20 16.11 8.18
N GLN A 216 -22.41 16.44 9.21
CA GLN A 216 -22.91 17.16 10.38
C GLN A 216 -22.98 18.69 10.21
N LYS A 217 -22.06 19.29 9.45
CA LYS A 217 -21.87 20.76 9.47
C LYS A 217 -22.29 21.47 8.18
N ILE A 218 -22.27 20.76 7.05
CA ILE A 218 -22.52 21.33 5.72
C ILE A 218 -23.88 20.86 5.18
N LEU A 219 -24.25 19.59 5.37
CA LEU A 219 -25.58 19.07 4.98
C LEU A 219 -26.79 19.86 5.54
N PRO A 220 -26.82 20.31 6.82
CA PRO A 220 -27.92 21.14 7.31
C PRO A 220 -27.89 22.60 6.82
N LYS A 221 -26.83 23.02 6.10
CA LYS A 221 -26.67 24.39 5.57
C LYS A 221 -26.86 24.49 4.06
N LEU A 222 -26.87 23.39 3.32
CA LEU A 222 -27.25 23.39 1.91
C LEU A 222 -28.77 23.34 1.79
N GLY A 223 -29.37 24.53 1.92
CA GLY A 223 -30.67 24.80 1.33
C GLY A 223 -30.59 24.77 -0.20
N ASP A 224 -31.66 24.25 -0.79
CA ASP A 224 -31.96 24.04 -2.21
C ASP A 224 -31.27 25.03 -3.17
N GLY A 225 -30.23 24.58 -3.88
CA GLY A 225 -29.51 25.41 -4.85
C GLY A 225 -28.63 24.57 -5.77
N ARG A 226 -28.72 24.78 -7.09
CA ARG A 226 -28.04 23.99 -8.14
C ARG A 226 -26.51 23.85 -7.99
N THR A 227 -25.83 24.75 -7.29
CA THR A 227 -24.40 24.66 -6.94
C THR A 227 -24.08 23.56 -5.90
N ALA A 228 -25.09 23.15 -5.13
CA ALA A 228 -25.05 22.00 -4.23
C ALA A 228 -24.69 20.71 -4.98
N GLY A 229 -25.27 20.49 -6.16
CA GLY A 229 -25.16 19.25 -6.91
C GLY A 229 -23.74 18.90 -7.36
N CYS A 230 -22.91 19.91 -7.68
CA CYS A 230 -21.52 19.69 -8.11
C CYS A 230 -20.60 19.34 -6.94
N CYS A 231 -20.78 19.99 -5.78
CA CYS A 231 -20.09 19.58 -4.56
C CYS A 231 -20.62 18.23 -4.06
N LEU A 232 -21.94 18.00 -4.09
CA LEU A 232 -22.53 16.72 -3.71
C LEU A 232 -22.12 15.57 -4.63
N SER A 233 -21.89 15.80 -5.94
CA SER A 233 -21.41 14.73 -6.83
C SER A 233 -19.92 14.44 -6.65
N PHE A 234 -19.10 15.45 -6.33
CA PHE A 234 -17.67 15.25 -5.97
C PHE A 234 -17.52 14.48 -4.64
N TRP A 235 -18.46 14.68 -3.71
CA TRP A 235 -18.51 14.07 -2.38
C TRP A 235 -19.48 12.88 -2.26
N SER A 236 -20.15 12.49 -3.36
CA SER A 236 -21.27 11.52 -3.52
C SER A 236 -21.73 10.79 -2.25
N LEU A 237 -22.52 11.49 -1.44
CA LEU A 237 -23.54 10.86 -0.60
C LEU A 237 -24.62 10.36 -1.56
N ASP A 238 -24.79 9.05 -1.71
CA ASP A 238 -26.09 8.52 -2.11
C ASP A 238 -27.05 8.86 -0.96
N VAL A 239 -27.75 9.99 -1.07
CA VAL A 239 -28.96 10.20 -0.30
C VAL A 239 -29.94 9.17 -0.86
N PRO A 240 -30.43 8.19 -0.09
CA PRO A 240 -31.54 7.38 -0.56
C PRO A 240 -32.66 8.38 -0.81
N VAL A 241 -33.01 8.57 -2.09
CA VAL A 241 -34.30 9.16 -2.42
C VAL A 241 -35.29 8.30 -1.67
N ALA A 242 -36.00 8.93 -0.73
CA ALA A 242 -37.08 8.31 -0.01
C ALA A 242 -38.08 7.81 -1.06
N ASP A 243 -38.00 6.52 -1.35
CA ASP A 243 -38.93 5.79 -2.19
C ASP A 243 -40.25 5.73 -1.42
N ASP A 244 -41.22 6.52 -1.87
CA ASP A 244 -42.67 6.38 -1.72
C ASP A 244 -43.16 5.39 -0.64
N ARG A 245 -43.12 5.78 0.65
CA ARG A 245 -43.76 5.00 1.74
C ARG A 245 -44.51 5.81 2.80
N ASP A 246 -44.97 7.02 2.48
CA ASP A 246 -45.85 7.80 3.39
C ASP A 246 -47.23 8.13 2.79
N SER A 247 -47.73 7.36 1.82
CA SER A 247 -49.06 7.59 1.23
C SER A 247 -49.98 6.37 1.06
N LEU A 248 -49.65 5.20 1.62
CA LEU A 248 -50.54 4.01 1.53
C LEU A 248 -50.82 3.31 2.88
N ILE A 249 -50.70 4.03 3.99
CA ILE A 249 -51.22 3.58 5.29
C ILE A 249 -52.28 4.58 5.74
N ASP A 250 -53.38 4.72 4.99
CA ASP A 250 -54.63 5.35 5.47
C ASP A 250 -55.83 5.12 4.51
N GLU A 251 -55.94 3.94 3.89
CA GLU A 251 -57.16 3.59 3.13
C GLU A 251 -57.62 2.13 3.32
N HIS A 252 -57.30 1.56 4.48
CA HIS A 252 -57.98 0.35 4.95
C HIS A 252 -58.42 0.49 6.40
N ASN A 253 -59.39 1.38 6.60
CA ASN A 253 -60.26 1.33 7.75
C ASN A 253 -61.69 1.60 7.29
N ASP A 254 -62.30 0.58 6.69
CA ASP A 254 -63.75 0.47 6.56
C ASP A 254 -64.24 -0.37 7.76
N PRO A 255 -64.95 0.23 8.73
CA PRO A 255 -65.79 -0.52 9.63
C PRO A 255 -67.25 -0.20 9.33
N ASN A 256 -67.98 -1.17 8.78
CA ASN A 256 -69.42 -1.37 8.98
C ASN A 256 -70.20 -0.16 9.59
N ASN A 257 -70.68 0.76 8.75
CA ASN A 257 -71.99 1.43 8.87
C ASN A 257 -72.27 2.31 7.64
#